data_AF-A0A7S0YCT0-F1
#
_entry.id   AF-A0A7S0YCT0-F1
#
_cell.length_a   1.000
_cell.length_b   1.000
_cell.length_c   1.000
_cell.angle_alpha   90.00
_cell.angle_beta   90.00
_cell.angle_gamma   90.00
#
_symmetry.space_group_name_H-M   'P 1'
#
loop_
_entity.id
_entity.type
_entity.pdbx_description
1 polymer ?
#
loop_
_entity_poly.entity_id
_entity_poly.type
_entity_poly.pdbx_seq_one_letter_code
_entity_poly.pdbx_strand_id
1 'polypeptide(L)'
;MEGNFVADVRLDDSDEVLQLPIVRNRVRKLLAGAVKKIALLGAPLIPSSDDSLELFLHSAGKFFGKDPQKWDQVGDTKVEVSEDGGKRTTKLTGVFTGTELQLVVENPHYDDRLPVREDHSDLNFNEKRKLISNDKDWMDLISDQPWTPAKRRLILTRYLHAKVDSDNNLLATEGAHGFWELSINKNHHTDIRIDRLMALLNKLNSSDIDVATTTAAAIWGLATTAYSRKNLADLDAVAFVLTSIKRALKLPVMSPEESAVADADDAKLAVMMGTTNSLNPSAAKALAG
;
A
#
# COMPACT_ATOMS: atom_id res chain seq x y z
N MET A 1 -19.88 -4.48 4.72
CA MET A 1 -20.07 -5.33 3.54
C MET A 1 -18.84 -6.19 3.39
N GLU A 2 -18.96 -7.50 3.60
CA GLU A 2 -17.88 -8.45 3.35
C GLU A 2 -17.83 -8.68 1.84
N GLY A 3 -16.96 -7.94 1.16
CA GLY A 3 -16.81 -8.04 -0.29
C GLY A 3 -15.89 -9.21 -0.67
N ASN A 4 -16.13 -9.80 -1.84
CA ASN A 4 -15.08 -10.53 -2.55
C ASN A 4 -14.03 -9.51 -3.02
N PHE A 5 -12.79 -9.96 -3.20
CA PHE A 5 -11.72 -9.14 -3.78
C PHE A 5 -11.08 -9.87 -4.95
N VAL A 6 -10.26 -9.14 -5.71
CA VAL A 6 -9.64 -9.63 -6.95
C VAL A 6 -8.13 -9.55 -6.78
N ALA A 7 -7.44 -10.57 -7.27
CA ALA A 7 -6.00 -10.51 -7.50
C ALA A 7 -5.75 -10.30 -8.99
N ASP A 8 -4.91 -9.31 -9.31
CA ASP A 8 -4.42 -9.13 -10.67
C ASP A 8 -3.30 -10.15 -10.93
N VAL A 9 -3.41 -10.85 -12.04
CA VAL A 9 -2.46 -11.87 -12.49
C VAL A 9 -1.82 -11.40 -13.78
N ARG A 10 -0.49 -11.43 -13.80
CA ARG A 10 0.34 -11.12 -14.96
C ARG A 10 1.13 -12.36 -15.29
N LEU A 11 1.08 -12.77 -16.55
CA LEU A 11 1.84 -13.92 -17.04
C LEU A 11 3.05 -13.39 -17.83
N ASP A 12 4.22 -13.99 -17.66
CA ASP A 12 5.44 -13.51 -18.32
C ASP A 12 5.37 -13.59 -19.86
N ASP A 13 4.47 -14.42 -20.39
CA ASP A 13 4.22 -14.60 -21.83
C ASP A 13 3.10 -13.70 -22.39
N SER A 14 2.50 -12.82 -21.56
CA SER A 14 1.41 -11.94 -21.98
C SER A 14 1.41 -10.60 -21.23
N ASP A 15 1.27 -9.49 -21.97
CA ASP A 15 1.10 -8.15 -21.38
C ASP A 15 -0.31 -7.93 -20.76
N GLU A 16 -1.20 -8.91 -20.86
CA GLU A 16 -2.56 -8.82 -20.33
C GLU A 16 -2.60 -8.98 -18.81
N VAL A 17 -3.32 -8.07 -18.14
CA VAL A 17 -3.65 -8.20 -16.72
C VAL A 17 -4.97 -8.96 -16.60
N LEU A 18 -4.89 -10.18 -16.09
CA LEU A 18 -6.06 -11.03 -15.86
C LEU A 18 -6.53 -10.89 -14.40
N GLN A 19 -7.84 -10.97 -14.18
CA GLN A 19 -8.44 -10.80 -12.85
C GLN A 19 -8.90 -12.13 -12.27
N LEU A 20 -8.34 -12.50 -11.12
CA LEU A 20 -8.70 -13.71 -10.38
C LEU A 20 -9.58 -13.35 -9.17
N PRO A 21 -10.87 -13.71 -9.16
CA PRO A 21 -11.74 -13.45 -8.02
C PRO A 21 -11.39 -14.38 -6.84
N ILE A 22 -11.20 -13.80 -5.66
CA ILE A 22 -10.95 -14.52 -4.41
C ILE A 22 -12.23 -14.49 -3.58
N VAL A 23 -12.74 -15.69 -3.28
CA VAL A 23 -14.07 -15.85 -2.71
C VAL A 23 -13.98 -16.39 -1.28
N ARG A 24 -14.72 -15.79 -0.34
CA ARG A 24 -14.78 -16.31 1.03
C ARG A 24 -15.49 -17.67 1.09
N ASN A 25 -15.07 -18.55 1.99
CA ASN A 25 -15.50 -19.96 2.06
C ASN A 25 -17.03 -20.19 2.10
N ARG A 26 -17.78 -19.30 2.77
CA ARG A 26 -19.26 -19.36 2.79
C ARG A 26 -19.86 -19.30 1.38
N VAL A 27 -19.27 -18.48 0.51
CA VAL A 27 -19.71 -18.31 -0.88
C VAL A 27 -19.10 -19.41 -1.78
N ARG A 28 -17.89 -19.89 -1.48
CA ARG A 28 -17.26 -21.01 -2.20
C ARG A 28 -18.15 -22.26 -2.22
N LYS A 29 -18.77 -22.63 -1.09
CA LYS A 29 -19.68 -23.78 -1.00
C LYS A 29 -20.93 -23.62 -1.88
N LEU A 30 -21.44 -22.41 -2.01
CA LEU A 30 -22.59 -22.08 -2.87
C LEU A 30 -22.20 -22.11 -4.34
N LEU A 31 -21.03 -21.56 -4.69
CA LEU A 31 -20.52 -21.54 -6.06
C LEU A 31 -20.11 -22.93 -6.55
N ALA A 32 -19.52 -23.77 -5.70
CA ALA A 32 -19.16 -25.14 -6.05
C ALA A 32 -20.34 -25.98 -6.57
N GLY A 33 -21.57 -25.67 -6.14
CA GLY A 33 -22.80 -26.26 -6.68
C GLY A 33 -23.19 -25.74 -8.07
N ALA A 34 -22.87 -24.48 -8.38
CA ALA A 34 -23.21 -23.83 -9.65
C ALA A 34 -22.17 -24.09 -10.75
N VAL A 35 -20.88 -24.16 -10.41
CA VAL A 35 -19.80 -24.22 -11.41
C VAL A 35 -19.59 -25.62 -12.00
N LYS A 36 -20.23 -26.66 -11.44
CA LYS A 36 -20.33 -27.98 -12.10
C LYS A 36 -20.94 -27.92 -13.51
N LYS A 37 -21.63 -26.84 -13.89
CA LYS A 37 -22.25 -26.66 -15.21
C LYS A 37 -21.37 -25.96 -16.26
N ILE A 38 -20.20 -25.42 -15.90
CA ILE A 38 -19.34 -24.60 -16.79
C ILE A 38 -18.00 -25.31 -17.10
N ALA A 39 -17.92 -26.63 -16.88
CA ALA A 39 -16.69 -27.39 -17.07
C ALA A 39 -16.38 -27.61 -18.56
N LEU A 40 -15.61 -26.70 -19.16
CA LEU A 40 -14.95 -26.90 -20.45
C LEU A 40 -13.43 -27.12 -20.31
N LEU A 41 -12.83 -26.96 -19.12
CA LEU A 41 -11.36 -27.09 -18.89
C LEU A 41 -10.97 -27.71 -17.52
N GLY A 42 -11.71 -28.70 -17.03
CA GLY A 42 -11.46 -29.30 -15.71
C GLY A 42 -12.21 -28.57 -14.59
N ALA A 43 -12.36 -29.20 -13.42
CA ALA A 43 -13.18 -28.66 -12.34
C ALA A 43 -12.61 -27.29 -11.90
N PRO A 44 -13.39 -26.20 -12.01
CA PRO A 44 -12.90 -24.86 -11.67
C PRO A 44 -12.66 -24.79 -10.17
N LEU A 45 -11.38 -24.84 -9.79
CA LEU A 45 -10.95 -24.68 -8.42
C LEU A 45 -10.99 -23.18 -8.11
N ILE A 46 -12.11 -22.72 -7.54
CA ILE A 46 -12.25 -21.33 -7.11
C ILE A 46 -11.31 -21.11 -5.92
N PRO A 47 -10.33 -20.19 -6.02
CA PRO A 47 -9.45 -19.84 -4.92
C PRO A 47 -10.24 -19.21 -3.78
N SER A 48 -9.91 -19.58 -2.55
CA SER A 48 -10.61 -19.11 -1.36
C SER A 48 -9.69 -18.40 -0.37
N SER A 49 -10.28 -17.50 0.41
CA SER A 49 -9.61 -16.80 1.53
C SER A 49 -9.17 -17.72 2.68
N ASP A 50 -9.48 -19.00 2.63
CA ASP A 50 -9.12 -19.97 3.67
C ASP A 50 -8.08 -20.98 3.15
N ASP A 51 -7.67 -20.88 1.88
CA ASP A 51 -6.65 -21.74 1.29
C ASP A 51 -5.27 -21.32 1.82
N SER A 52 -4.32 -22.26 1.94
CA SER A 52 -2.90 -21.90 2.16
C SER A 52 -2.35 -21.14 0.95
N LEU A 53 -1.23 -20.43 1.13
CA LEU A 53 -0.57 -19.71 0.04
C LEU A 53 -0.23 -20.66 -1.11
N GLU A 54 0.32 -21.84 -0.80
CA GLU A 54 0.66 -22.87 -1.80
C GLU A 54 -0.59 -23.34 -2.56
N LEU A 55 -1.68 -23.63 -1.85
CA LEU A 55 -2.93 -24.07 -2.48
C LEU A 55 -3.56 -22.97 -3.33
N PHE A 56 -3.47 -21.71 -2.88
CA PHE A 56 -3.92 -20.55 -3.63
C PHE A 56 -3.14 -20.39 -4.94
N LEU A 57 -1.81 -20.40 -4.88
CA LEU A 57 -0.93 -20.29 -6.06
C LEU A 57 -1.17 -21.45 -7.04
N HIS A 58 -1.34 -22.67 -6.53
CA HIS A 58 -1.69 -23.83 -7.34
C HIS A 58 -3.03 -23.67 -8.08
N SER A 59 -4.05 -23.21 -7.34
CA SER A 59 -5.38 -22.96 -7.89
C SER A 59 -5.34 -21.86 -8.95
N ALA A 60 -4.58 -20.79 -8.70
CA ALA A 60 -4.38 -19.69 -9.64
C ALA A 60 -3.72 -20.18 -10.93
N GLY A 61 -2.64 -20.95 -10.84
CA GLY A 61 -1.98 -21.51 -12.03
C GLY A 61 -2.92 -22.35 -12.89
N LYS A 62 -3.64 -23.28 -12.25
CA LYS A 62 -4.62 -24.11 -12.95
C LYS A 62 -5.74 -23.30 -13.59
N PHE A 63 -6.20 -22.23 -12.93
CA PHE A 63 -7.21 -21.33 -13.49
C PHE A 63 -6.75 -20.69 -14.81
N PHE A 64 -5.46 -20.39 -14.95
CA PHE A 64 -4.85 -19.84 -16.17
C PHE A 64 -4.22 -20.90 -17.08
N GLY A 65 -4.47 -22.19 -16.85
CA GLY A 65 -3.95 -23.29 -17.68
C GLY A 65 -2.45 -23.56 -17.53
N LYS A 66 -1.79 -23.01 -16.51
CA LYS A 66 -0.38 -23.28 -16.15
C LYS A 66 -0.36 -24.17 -14.90
N ASP A 67 -0.07 -25.46 -15.03
CA ASP A 67 -0.02 -26.34 -13.86
C ASP A 67 1.34 -26.21 -13.14
N PRO A 68 1.42 -25.60 -11.94
CA PRO A 68 2.69 -25.38 -11.24
C PRO A 68 3.35 -26.68 -10.76
N GLN A 69 2.61 -27.79 -10.72
CA GLN A 69 3.14 -29.11 -10.35
C GLN A 69 3.67 -29.88 -11.56
N LYS A 70 3.45 -29.38 -12.78
CA LYS A 70 3.91 -30.04 -13.99
C LYS A 70 5.31 -29.56 -14.33
N TRP A 71 6.25 -30.50 -14.29
CA TRP A 71 7.61 -30.32 -14.77
C TRP A 71 7.76 -31.02 -16.11
N ASP A 72 8.10 -30.27 -17.14
CA ASP A 72 8.35 -30.79 -18.48
C ASP A 72 9.86 -31.00 -18.64
N GLN A 73 10.28 -32.21 -19.01
CA GLN A 73 11.68 -32.47 -19.31
C GLN A 73 12.06 -31.70 -20.59
N VAL A 74 13.12 -30.91 -20.51
CA VAL A 74 13.68 -30.18 -21.64
C VAL A 74 15.09 -30.67 -21.90
N GLY A 75 15.37 -31.06 -23.15
CA GLY A 75 16.67 -31.58 -23.55
C GLY A 75 16.89 -33.06 -23.22
N ASP A 76 18.02 -33.57 -23.70
CA ASP A 76 18.33 -34.99 -23.63
C ASP A 76 18.78 -35.42 -22.23
N THR A 77 18.38 -36.61 -21.81
CA THR A 77 18.83 -37.21 -20.55
C THR A 77 20.31 -37.59 -20.65
N LYS A 78 21.16 -36.98 -19.84
CA LYS A 78 22.56 -37.38 -19.72
C LYS A 78 22.64 -38.70 -18.94
N VAL A 79 23.25 -39.71 -19.55
CA VAL A 79 23.46 -41.02 -18.93
C VAL A 79 24.94 -41.20 -18.61
N GLU A 80 25.26 -41.34 -17.33
CA GLU A 80 26.60 -41.68 -16.85
C GLU A 80 26.56 -43.06 -16.23
N VAL A 81 27.34 -44.00 -16.76
CA VAL A 81 27.47 -45.35 -16.22
C VAL A 81 28.84 -45.47 -15.58
N SER A 82 28.90 -45.79 -14.29
CA SER A 82 30.13 -46.13 -13.58
C SER A 82 30.05 -47.57 -13.06
N GLU A 83 31.16 -48.30 -13.17
CA GLU A 83 31.32 -49.62 -12.56
C GLU A 83 32.44 -49.55 -11.54
N ASP A 84 32.11 -49.77 -10.27
CA ASP A 84 33.08 -49.84 -9.18
C ASP A 84 32.71 -51.01 -8.24
N GLY A 85 33.73 -51.77 -7.81
CA GLY A 85 33.55 -52.93 -6.93
C GLY A 85 32.61 -54.04 -7.46
N GLY A 86 32.47 -54.19 -8.78
CA GLY A 86 31.56 -55.19 -9.39
C GLY A 86 30.08 -54.79 -9.39
N LYS A 87 29.75 -53.54 -9.04
CA LYS A 87 28.39 -52.99 -9.15
C LYS A 87 28.35 -51.89 -10.21
N ARG A 88 27.37 -52.02 -11.12
CA ARG A 88 27.08 -51.02 -12.14
C ARG A 88 26.08 -50.00 -11.60
N THR A 89 26.48 -48.74 -11.57
CA THR A 89 25.60 -47.61 -11.23
C THR A 89 25.33 -46.80 -12.49
N THR A 90 24.06 -46.66 -12.85
CA THR A 90 23.62 -45.80 -13.95
C THR A 90 23.00 -44.55 -13.36
N LYS A 91 23.61 -43.39 -13.58
CA LYS A 91 23.09 -42.08 -13.20
C LYS A 91 22.43 -41.43 -14.42
N LEU A 92 21.14 -41.16 -14.32
CA LEU A 92 20.36 -40.43 -15.31
C LEU A 92 20.17 -39.01 -14.81
N THR A 93 20.61 -38.01 -15.58
CA THR A 93 20.42 -36.58 -15.26
C THR A 93 19.62 -35.93 -16.38
N GLY A 94 18.39 -35.52 -16.08
CA GLY A 94 17.53 -34.74 -16.99
C GLY A 94 17.46 -33.29 -16.56
N VAL A 95 17.23 -32.38 -17.50
CA VAL A 95 16.89 -30.98 -17.23
C VAL A 95 15.38 -30.82 -17.34
N PHE A 96 14.76 -30.15 -16.38
CA PHE A 96 13.31 -29.95 -16.32
C PHE A 96 12.99 -28.46 -16.25
N THR A 97 11.89 -28.07 -16.89
CA THR A 97 11.30 -26.72 -16.79
C THR A 97 9.93 -26.81 -16.14
N GLY A 98 9.54 -25.77 -15.41
CA GLY A 98 8.26 -25.68 -14.70
C GLY A 98 7.79 -24.24 -14.64
N THR A 99 6.58 -24.02 -14.13
CA THR A 99 6.05 -22.68 -13.87
C THR A 99 6.02 -22.41 -12.37
N GLU A 100 6.66 -21.32 -11.95
CA GLU A 100 6.59 -20.83 -10.58
C GLU A 100 5.68 -19.58 -10.55
N LEU A 101 4.76 -19.54 -9.60
CA LEU A 101 3.89 -18.37 -9.39
C LEU A 101 4.26 -17.71 -8.07
N GLN A 102 4.40 -16.38 -8.10
CA GLN A 102 4.72 -15.59 -6.93
C GLN A 102 3.60 -14.58 -6.67
N LEU A 103 3.18 -14.47 -5.41
CA LEU A 103 2.18 -13.50 -4.99
C LEU A 103 2.86 -12.27 -4.41
N VAL A 104 2.58 -11.11 -4.99
CA VAL A 104 3.12 -9.83 -4.56
C VAL A 104 1.98 -8.88 -4.21
N VAL A 105 2.14 -8.13 -3.13
CA VAL A 105 1.20 -7.08 -2.72
C VAL A 105 1.80 -5.73 -3.04
N GLU A 106 1.08 -4.93 -3.83
CA GLU A 106 1.45 -3.55 -4.12
C GLU A 106 0.93 -2.63 -3.00
N ASN A 107 1.81 -1.81 -2.45
CA ASN A 107 1.47 -0.84 -1.42
C ASN A 107 0.86 0.42 -2.06
N PRO A 108 -0.43 0.73 -1.82
CA PRO A 108 -1.08 1.89 -2.43
C PRO A 108 -0.52 3.23 -1.94
N HIS A 109 0.24 3.23 -0.84
CA HIS A 109 0.85 4.42 -0.24
C HIS A 109 2.38 4.41 -0.35
N TYR A 110 2.93 3.82 -1.41
CA TYR A 110 4.37 3.83 -1.67
C TYR A 110 4.90 5.25 -1.93
N ASP A 111 6.04 5.59 -1.31
CA ASP A 111 6.82 6.80 -1.59
C ASP A 111 8.30 6.47 -1.39
N ASP A 112 9.10 6.59 -2.45
CA ASP A 112 10.53 6.25 -2.47
C ASP A 112 11.39 7.22 -1.67
N ARG A 113 10.88 8.42 -1.39
CA ARG A 113 11.55 9.46 -0.61
C ARG A 113 11.49 9.19 0.89
N LEU A 114 10.65 8.26 1.36
CA LEU A 114 10.52 7.93 2.78
C LEU A 114 11.64 7.00 3.25
N PRO A 115 12.27 7.27 4.42
CA PRO A 115 13.31 6.41 4.96
C PRO A 115 12.76 5.10 5.53
N VAL A 116 13.60 4.08 5.57
CA VAL A 116 13.33 2.85 6.35
C VAL A 116 13.50 3.16 7.83
N ARG A 117 12.49 2.81 8.62
CA ARG A 117 12.44 2.97 10.07
C ARG A 117 12.36 1.60 10.75
N GLU A 118 13.45 1.20 11.42
CA GLU A 118 13.50 -0.05 12.18
C GLU A 118 12.76 0.06 13.52
N ASP A 119 12.76 1.26 14.10
CA ASP A 119 12.05 1.62 15.33
C ASP A 119 10.53 1.63 15.16
N HIS A 120 10.06 2.01 13.96
CA HIS A 120 8.65 2.13 13.62
C HIS A 120 8.30 1.45 12.29
N SER A 121 8.29 0.11 12.30
CA SER A 121 8.00 -0.68 11.09
C SER A 121 6.61 -0.42 10.49
N ASP A 122 5.66 0.10 11.27
CA ASP A 122 4.33 0.47 10.78
C ASP A 122 4.32 1.78 9.97
N LEU A 123 5.46 2.47 9.87
CA LEU A 123 5.68 3.69 9.09
C LEU A 123 6.55 3.47 7.85
N ASN A 124 6.85 2.21 7.51
CA ASN A 124 7.65 1.89 6.34
C ASN A 124 6.78 1.83 5.08
N PHE A 125 6.99 2.81 4.19
CA PHE A 125 6.26 2.96 2.93
C PHE A 125 7.20 3.04 1.71
N ASN A 126 8.47 2.68 1.91
CA ASN A 126 9.53 2.72 0.90
C ASN A 126 9.64 1.42 0.07
N GLU A 127 8.78 0.42 0.33
CA GLU A 127 8.69 -0.82 -0.44
C GLU A 127 7.41 -0.79 -1.28
N LYS A 128 7.56 -0.70 -2.60
CA LYS A 128 6.41 -0.66 -3.52
C LYS A 128 5.64 -1.98 -3.53
N ARG A 129 6.38 -3.08 -3.42
CA ARG A 129 5.89 -4.43 -3.65
C ARG A 129 6.51 -5.37 -2.63
N LYS A 130 5.67 -5.99 -1.80
CA LYS A 130 6.09 -7.00 -0.83
C LYS A 130 5.74 -8.39 -1.36
N LEU A 131 6.72 -9.29 -1.41
CA LEU A 131 6.50 -10.71 -1.71
C LEU A 131 5.81 -11.38 -0.51
N ILE A 132 4.73 -12.10 -0.78
CA ILE A 132 4.08 -12.97 0.20
C ILE A 132 4.72 -14.36 0.07
N SER A 133 5.55 -14.72 1.05
CA SER A 133 6.37 -15.93 1.01
C SER A 133 5.89 -17.06 1.91
N ASN A 134 4.91 -16.79 2.78
CA ASN A 134 4.44 -17.75 3.77
C ASN A 134 2.95 -17.59 4.09
N ASP A 135 2.37 -18.65 4.66
CA ASP A 135 0.95 -18.70 5.01
C ASP A 135 0.54 -17.64 6.03
N LYS A 136 1.43 -17.23 6.95
CA LYS A 136 1.10 -16.21 7.94
C LYS A 136 0.86 -14.85 7.28
N ASP A 137 1.81 -14.40 6.45
CA ASP A 137 1.67 -13.14 5.68
C ASP A 137 0.44 -13.17 4.76
N TRP A 138 0.14 -14.34 4.17
CA TRP A 138 -1.05 -14.54 3.35
C TRP A 138 -2.35 -14.40 4.16
N MET A 139 -2.44 -15.08 5.30
CA MET A 139 -3.63 -15.01 6.18
C MET A 139 -3.83 -13.60 6.75
N ASP A 140 -2.74 -12.93 7.14
CA ASP A 140 -2.76 -11.54 7.63
C ASP A 140 -3.21 -10.56 6.51
N LEU A 141 -2.84 -10.83 5.25
CA LEU A 141 -3.25 -10.03 4.11
C LEU A 141 -4.76 -10.17 3.85
N ILE A 142 -5.27 -11.39 3.78
CA ILE A 142 -6.65 -11.66 3.32
C ILE A 142 -7.70 -11.45 4.40
N SER A 143 -7.34 -11.54 5.69
CA SER A 143 -8.28 -11.33 6.81
C SER A 143 -8.95 -9.95 6.72
N ASP A 144 -8.18 -8.97 6.25
CA ASP A 144 -8.55 -7.56 6.26
C ASP A 144 -9.10 -7.09 4.89
N GLN A 145 -9.19 -7.96 3.88
CA GLN A 145 -9.66 -7.59 2.55
C GLN A 145 -11.16 -7.87 2.33
N PRO A 146 -11.89 -6.96 1.64
CA PRO A 146 -11.46 -5.62 1.26
C PRO A 146 -11.35 -4.69 2.48
N TRP A 147 -10.37 -3.78 2.47
CA TRP A 147 -10.17 -2.85 3.59
C TRP A 147 -11.45 -2.08 3.92
N THR A 148 -11.83 -2.12 5.20
CA THR A 148 -12.90 -1.27 5.74
C THR A 148 -12.50 0.21 5.62
N PRO A 149 -13.46 1.15 5.53
CA PRO A 149 -13.13 2.58 5.50
C PRO A 149 -12.23 3.04 6.66
N ALA A 150 -12.42 2.47 7.86
CA ALA A 150 -11.59 2.74 9.03
C ALA A 150 -10.15 2.26 8.84
N LYS A 151 -9.94 1.04 8.30
CA LYS A 151 -8.60 0.51 8.01
C LYS A 151 -7.88 1.36 6.97
N ARG A 152 -8.58 1.79 5.90
CA ARG A 152 -8.01 2.69 4.88
C ARG A 152 -7.52 4.00 5.50
N ARG A 153 -8.33 4.62 6.37
CA ARG A 153 -7.93 5.83 7.10
C ARG A 153 -6.78 5.59 8.06
N LEU A 154 -6.74 4.46 8.75
CA LEU A 154 -5.63 4.10 9.62
C LEU A 154 -4.30 3.99 8.84
N ILE A 155 -4.31 3.35 7.67
CA ILE A 155 -3.10 3.22 6.84
C ILE A 155 -2.72 4.59 6.25
N LEU A 156 -3.69 5.38 5.78
CA LEU A 156 -3.44 6.74 5.29
C LEU A 156 -2.83 7.64 6.38
N THR A 157 -3.38 7.62 7.60
CA THR A 157 -2.82 8.42 8.71
C THR A 157 -1.44 7.93 9.15
N ARG A 158 -1.11 6.65 8.94
CA ARG A 158 0.28 6.15 9.10
C ARG A 158 1.22 6.69 8.03
N TYR A 159 0.79 6.68 6.79
CA TYR A 159 1.55 7.24 5.68
C TYR A 159 1.80 8.74 5.86
N LEU A 160 0.77 9.50 6.23
CA LEU A 160 0.90 10.93 6.52
C LEU A 160 1.82 11.17 7.72
N HIS A 161 1.79 10.33 8.76
CA HIS A 161 2.74 10.43 9.86
C HIS A 161 4.18 10.19 9.39
N ALA A 162 4.43 9.14 8.59
CA ALA A 162 5.76 8.87 8.06
C ALA A 162 6.32 10.08 7.28
N LYS A 163 5.44 10.76 6.53
CA LYS A 163 5.76 12.01 5.81
C LYS A 163 6.08 13.18 6.74
N VAL A 164 5.16 13.49 7.67
CA VAL A 164 5.33 14.57 8.66
C VAL A 164 6.64 14.39 9.43
N ASP A 165 6.93 13.17 9.87
CA ASP A 165 8.08 12.87 10.69
C ASP A 165 9.39 12.77 9.90
N SER A 166 9.36 12.84 8.56
CA SER A 166 10.58 12.84 7.75
C SER A 166 11.37 14.16 7.91
N ASP A 167 12.68 14.09 7.68
CA ASP A 167 13.57 15.27 7.67
C ASP A 167 13.47 16.09 6.37
N ASN A 168 12.74 15.60 5.39
CA ASN A 168 12.52 16.31 4.13
C ASN A 168 11.33 17.27 4.29
N ASN A 169 11.59 18.57 4.22
CA ASN A 169 10.57 19.61 4.40
C ASN A 169 9.40 19.46 3.41
N LEU A 170 9.67 19.10 2.14
CA LEU A 170 8.61 18.91 1.14
C LEU A 170 7.67 17.77 1.57
N LEU A 171 8.24 16.63 1.99
CA LEU A 171 7.45 15.51 2.51
C LEU A 171 6.69 15.89 3.77
N ALA A 172 7.33 16.62 4.70
CA ALA A 172 6.70 17.05 5.93
C ALA A 172 5.49 17.97 5.65
N THR A 173 5.61 18.89 4.70
CA THR A 173 4.52 19.75 4.23
C THR A 173 3.41 18.94 3.57
N GLU A 174 3.72 18.00 2.67
CA GLU A 174 2.73 17.09 2.05
C GLU A 174 1.96 16.29 3.12
N GLY A 175 2.67 15.75 4.11
CA GLY A 175 2.08 15.01 5.21
C GLY A 175 1.16 15.88 6.07
N ALA A 176 1.61 17.09 6.43
CA ALA A 176 0.84 18.05 7.20
C ALA A 176 -0.42 18.51 6.44
N HIS A 177 -0.28 18.75 5.13
CA HIS A 177 -1.39 19.12 4.27
C HIS A 177 -2.45 18.01 4.21
N GLY A 178 -2.04 16.75 4.03
CA GLY A 178 -2.97 15.62 4.06
C GLY A 178 -3.70 15.48 5.42
N PHE A 179 -3.04 15.79 6.54
CA PHE A 179 -3.73 15.85 7.83
C PHE A 179 -4.73 17.01 7.91
N TRP A 180 -4.41 18.17 7.35
CA TRP A 180 -5.35 19.28 7.23
C TRP A 180 -6.58 18.90 6.42
N GLU A 181 -6.42 18.23 5.28
CA GLU A 181 -7.56 17.74 4.47
C GLU A 181 -8.43 16.74 5.26
N LEU A 182 -7.80 15.78 5.95
CA LEU A 182 -8.53 14.82 6.79
C LEU A 182 -9.29 15.48 7.93
N SER A 183 -8.77 16.60 8.44
CA SER A 183 -9.37 17.35 9.55
C SER A 183 -10.67 18.09 9.19
N ILE A 184 -10.96 18.23 7.89
CA ILE A 184 -12.22 18.84 7.43
C ILE A 184 -13.41 17.96 7.85
N ASN A 185 -13.23 16.64 7.83
CA ASN A 185 -14.27 15.69 8.22
C ASN A 185 -14.15 15.27 9.69
N LYS A 186 -14.91 15.95 10.54
CA LYS A 186 -14.97 15.75 11.99
C LYS A 186 -15.28 14.31 12.42
N ASN A 187 -15.98 13.54 11.59
CA ASN A 187 -16.31 12.13 11.90
C ASN A 187 -15.09 11.22 11.85
N HIS A 188 -14.01 11.64 11.20
CA HIS A 188 -12.77 10.86 11.10
C HIS A 188 -11.79 11.15 12.22
N HIS A 189 -12.05 12.16 13.06
CA HIS A 189 -11.11 12.58 14.11
C HIS A 189 -10.85 11.51 15.16
N THR A 190 -11.83 10.61 15.39
CA THR A 190 -11.67 9.47 16.32
C THR A 190 -10.65 8.46 15.83
N ASP A 191 -10.43 8.37 14.52
CA ASP A 191 -9.48 7.44 13.91
C ASP A 191 -8.04 7.98 13.92
N ILE A 192 -7.86 9.26 14.27
CA ILE A 192 -6.54 9.90 14.37
C ILE A 192 -5.96 9.60 15.75
N ARG A 193 -4.92 8.77 15.75
CA ARG A 193 -4.22 8.34 16.97
C ARG A 193 -3.38 9.48 17.55
N ILE A 194 -3.16 9.42 18.87
CA ILE A 194 -2.45 10.45 19.64
C ILE A 194 -1.00 10.64 19.19
N ASP A 195 -0.33 9.58 18.75
CA ASP A 195 1.03 9.62 18.18
C ASP A 195 1.10 10.49 16.91
N ARG A 196 0.05 10.49 16.09
CA ARG A 196 -0.04 11.33 14.88
C ARG A 196 -0.16 12.82 15.23
N LEU A 197 -0.89 13.13 16.30
CA LEU A 197 -0.99 14.49 16.82
C LEU A 197 0.35 14.98 17.37
N MET A 198 1.09 14.10 18.07
CA MET A 198 2.42 14.41 18.58
C MET A 198 3.41 14.74 17.44
N ALA A 199 3.39 13.98 16.35
CA ALA A 199 4.24 14.25 15.19
C ALA A 199 3.97 15.63 14.58
N LEU A 200 2.70 16.02 14.46
CA LEU A 200 2.33 17.37 14.02
C LEU A 200 2.83 18.43 15.03
N LEU A 201 2.64 18.23 16.34
CA LEU A 201 3.12 19.18 17.34
C LEU A 201 4.63 19.38 17.28
N ASN A 202 5.41 18.32 17.03
CA ASN A 202 6.85 18.41 16.84
C ASN A 202 7.23 19.27 15.62
N LYS A 203 6.47 19.19 14.53
CA LYS A 203 6.72 19.95 13.30
C LYS A 203 6.19 21.39 13.33
N LEU A 204 5.39 21.76 14.33
CA LEU A 204 4.97 23.15 14.55
C LEU A 204 6.18 24.08 14.79
N ASN A 205 7.25 23.52 15.37
CA ASN A 205 8.53 24.21 15.59
C ASN A 205 9.57 23.92 14.49
N SER A 206 9.16 23.51 13.29
CA SER A 206 10.06 23.38 12.13
C SER A 206 10.70 24.73 11.79
N SER A 207 11.99 24.74 11.43
CA SER A 207 12.68 25.94 10.93
C SER A 207 12.13 26.42 9.58
N ASP A 208 11.49 25.51 8.84
CA ASP A 208 10.80 25.80 7.61
C ASP A 208 9.40 26.35 7.92
N ILE A 209 9.11 27.55 7.40
CA ILE A 209 7.87 28.27 7.69
C ILE A 209 6.66 27.62 7.03
N ASP A 210 6.83 26.97 5.88
CA ASP A 210 5.75 26.33 5.15
C ASP A 210 5.31 25.06 5.87
N VAL A 211 6.29 24.28 6.34
CA VAL A 211 6.04 23.12 7.22
C VAL A 211 5.32 23.58 8.48
N ALA A 212 5.82 24.62 9.16
CA ALA A 212 5.23 25.10 10.41
C ALA A 212 3.79 25.63 10.22
N THR A 213 3.54 26.39 9.14
CA THR A 213 2.24 26.99 8.84
C THR A 213 1.21 25.94 8.45
N THR A 214 1.58 25.01 7.56
CA THR A 214 0.71 23.90 7.15
C THR A 214 0.38 22.98 8.34
N THR A 215 1.37 22.73 9.19
CA THR A 215 1.19 21.96 10.43
C THR A 215 0.25 22.68 11.41
N ALA A 216 0.38 24.00 11.55
CA ALA A 216 -0.52 24.80 12.38
C ALA A 216 -1.97 24.72 11.86
N ALA A 217 -2.17 24.79 10.54
CA ALA A 217 -3.48 24.63 9.92
C ALA A 217 -4.08 23.24 10.20
N ALA A 218 -3.29 22.17 10.08
CA ALA A 218 -3.71 20.81 10.41
C ALA A 218 -4.13 20.67 11.88
N ILE A 219 -3.32 21.17 12.82
CA ILE A 219 -3.65 21.14 14.26
C ILE A 219 -4.93 21.93 14.54
N TRP A 220 -5.11 23.10 13.93
CA TRP A 220 -6.33 23.89 14.09
C TRP A 220 -7.56 23.12 13.60
N GLY A 221 -7.52 22.54 12.40
CA GLY A 221 -8.63 21.75 11.88
C GLY A 221 -8.98 20.56 12.78
N LEU A 222 -7.97 19.88 13.31
CA LEU A 222 -8.14 18.75 14.23
C LEU A 222 -8.72 19.17 15.59
N ALA A 223 -8.43 20.39 16.07
CA ALA A 223 -8.93 20.92 17.34
C ALA A 223 -10.44 21.26 17.37
N THR A 224 -11.19 20.95 16.30
CA THR A 224 -12.62 21.28 16.22
C THR A 224 -13.54 20.33 16.99
N THR A 225 -13.10 19.12 17.35
CA THR A 225 -13.88 18.13 18.11
C THR A 225 -13.42 18.00 19.56
N ALA A 226 -14.33 17.63 20.48
CA ALA A 226 -13.99 17.45 21.89
C ALA A 226 -12.95 16.33 22.11
N TYR A 227 -13.04 15.25 21.34
CA TYR A 227 -12.10 14.13 21.36
C TYR A 227 -10.67 14.59 21.03
N SER A 228 -10.48 15.25 19.89
CA SER A 228 -9.16 15.74 19.48
C SER A 228 -8.62 16.82 20.41
N ARG A 229 -9.46 17.73 20.91
CA ARG A 229 -9.03 18.73 21.91
C ARG A 229 -8.53 18.08 23.19
N LYS A 230 -9.19 17.01 23.65
CA LYS A 230 -8.72 16.25 24.81
C LYS A 230 -7.34 15.66 24.54
N ASN A 231 -7.16 14.95 23.43
CA ASN A 231 -5.87 14.36 23.08
C ASN A 231 -4.76 15.42 22.91
N LEU A 232 -5.07 16.57 22.33
CA LEU A 232 -4.13 17.70 22.23
C LEU A 232 -3.79 18.29 23.60
N ALA A 233 -4.75 18.39 24.52
CA ALA A 233 -4.50 18.82 25.88
C ALA A 233 -3.63 17.81 26.65
N ASP A 234 -3.85 16.51 26.46
CA ASP A 234 -3.05 15.44 27.06
C ASP A 234 -1.58 15.46 26.56
N LEU A 235 -1.34 16.03 25.36
CA LEU A 235 -0.01 16.25 24.78
C LEU A 235 0.60 17.62 25.12
N ASP A 236 -0.03 18.41 25.98
CA ASP A 236 0.37 19.78 26.30
C ASP A 236 0.54 20.68 25.05
N ALA A 237 -0.36 20.53 24.07
CA ALA A 237 -0.29 21.26 22.80
C ALA A 237 -0.23 22.79 22.97
N VAL A 238 -0.76 23.32 24.07
CA VAL A 238 -0.70 24.76 24.38
C VAL A 238 0.75 25.23 24.54
N ALA A 239 1.61 24.45 25.21
CA ALA A 239 3.01 24.79 25.36
C ALA A 239 3.77 24.83 24.02
N PHE A 240 3.47 23.88 23.13
CA PHE A 240 4.00 23.86 21.76
C PHE A 240 3.58 25.12 20.99
N VAL A 241 2.29 25.43 20.96
CA VAL A 241 1.75 26.61 20.27
C VAL A 241 2.34 27.90 20.82
N LEU A 242 2.45 28.05 22.14
CA LEU A 242 3.08 29.22 22.75
C LEU A 242 4.55 29.37 22.36
N THR A 243 5.27 28.25 22.26
CA THR A 243 6.67 28.24 21.81
C THR A 243 6.78 28.71 20.36
N SER A 244 5.91 28.20 19.48
CA SER A 244 5.88 28.56 18.07
C SER A 244 5.49 30.02 17.86
N ILE A 245 4.52 30.55 18.61
CA ILE A 245 4.14 31.98 18.58
C ILE A 245 5.32 32.85 19.03
N LYS A 246 5.97 32.52 20.14
CA LYS A 246 7.15 33.27 20.64
C LYS A 246 8.28 33.31 19.62
N ARG A 247 8.44 32.24 18.83
CA ARG A 247 9.40 32.19 17.73
C ARG A 247 8.94 33.02 16.53
N ALA A 248 7.68 32.90 16.12
CA ALA A 248 7.12 33.67 15.00
C ALA A 248 7.23 35.19 15.24
N LEU A 249 7.07 35.65 16.48
CA LEU A 249 7.27 37.05 16.86
C LEU A 249 8.72 37.56 16.67
N LYS A 250 9.69 36.65 16.53
CA LYS A 250 11.10 36.98 16.26
C LYS A 250 11.46 36.89 14.77
N LEU A 251 10.56 36.39 13.93
CA LEU A 251 10.80 36.31 12.50
C LEU A 251 10.73 37.72 11.89
N PRO A 252 11.61 38.05 10.93
CA PRO A 252 11.52 39.30 10.21
C PRO A 252 10.18 39.37 9.47
N VAL A 253 9.54 40.53 9.51
CA VAL A 253 8.32 40.80 8.74
C VAL A 253 8.69 40.71 7.27
N MET A 254 8.09 39.76 6.53
CA MET A 254 8.28 39.66 5.09
C MET A 254 7.86 40.97 4.42
N SER A 255 8.68 41.46 3.51
CA SER A 255 8.29 42.61 2.70
C SER A 255 7.14 42.24 1.76
N PRO A 256 6.27 43.19 1.37
CA PRO A 256 5.17 42.92 0.44
C PRO A 256 5.63 42.34 -0.91
N GLU A 257 6.86 42.66 -1.32
CA GLU A 257 7.47 42.18 -2.56
C GLU A 257 7.88 40.70 -2.46
N GLU A 258 8.39 40.26 -1.31
CA GLU A 258 8.72 38.85 -1.05
C GLU A 258 7.46 37.98 -0.88
N SER A 259 6.37 38.53 -0.33
CA SER A 259 5.08 37.84 -0.21
C SER A 259 4.49 37.49 -1.58
N ALA A 260 4.57 38.41 -2.55
CA ALA A 260 4.05 38.18 -3.89
C ALA A 260 4.81 37.09 -4.67
N VAL A 261 6.09 36.88 -4.34
CA VAL A 261 6.91 35.82 -4.93
C VAL A 261 6.60 34.46 -4.29
N ALA A 262 6.40 34.42 -2.96
CA ALA A 262 6.00 33.21 -2.24
C ALA A 262 4.63 32.68 -2.72
N ASP A 263 3.62 33.55 -2.87
CA ASP A 263 2.30 33.19 -3.38
C ASP A 263 2.37 32.61 -4.81
N ALA A 264 3.30 33.11 -5.64
CA ALA A 264 3.50 32.64 -7.00
C ALA A 264 4.20 31.26 -7.07
N ASP A 265 5.09 30.98 -6.12
CA ASP A 265 5.77 29.68 -6.02
C ASP A 265 4.87 28.61 -5.38
N ASP A 266 4.03 28.97 -4.40
CA ASP A 266 2.97 28.09 -3.88
C ASP A 266 1.95 27.71 -4.96
N ALA A 267 1.58 28.67 -5.83
CA ALA A 267 0.72 28.39 -6.98
C ALA A 267 1.36 27.43 -7.98
N LYS A 268 2.68 27.52 -8.21
CA LYS A 268 3.41 26.54 -9.04
C LYS A 268 3.51 25.18 -8.38
N LEU A 269 3.73 25.14 -7.06
CA LEU A 269 3.79 23.89 -6.29
C LEU A 269 2.44 23.17 -6.34
N ALA A 270 1.33 23.89 -6.21
CA ALA A 270 -0.02 23.36 -6.36
C ALA A 270 -0.29 22.81 -7.79
N VAL A 271 0.22 23.48 -8.83
CA VAL A 271 0.14 23.01 -10.23
C VAL A 271 1.01 21.76 -10.45
N MET A 272 2.20 21.69 -9.85
CA MET A 272 3.06 20.49 -9.90
C MET A 272 2.47 19.31 -9.11
N MET A 273 1.85 19.57 -7.95
CA MET A 273 1.16 18.53 -7.17
C MET A 273 -0.15 18.08 -7.80
N GLY A 274 -0.81 18.92 -8.61
CA GLY A 274 -2.01 18.58 -9.36
C GLY A 274 -1.79 17.82 -10.68
N THR A 275 -0.53 17.68 -11.15
CA THR A 275 -0.23 17.12 -12.49
C THR A 275 0.13 15.64 -12.53
N THR A 276 0.02 14.90 -11.42
CA THR A 276 0.16 13.43 -11.43
C THR A 276 -1.11 12.66 -11.81
N ASN A 277 -2.22 13.35 -12.09
CA ASN A 277 -3.43 12.77 -12.69
C ASN A 277 -3.61 13.26 -14.13
N SER A 278 -2.68 12.93 -15.04
CA SER A 278 -3.03 12.85 -16.45
C SER A 278 -3.80 11.55 -16.67
N LEU A 279 -5.11 11.63 -16.43
CA LEU A 279 -6.07 10.67 -16.97
C LEU A 279 -5.80 10.53 -18.47
N ASN A 280 -5.37 9.33 -18.88
CA ASN A 280 -5.20 8.96 -20.27
C ASN A 280 -6.52 9.22 -21.02
N PRO A 281 -6.57 10.13 -22.01
CA PRO A 281 -7.81 10.53 -22.67
C PRO A 281 -8.39 9.45 -23.60
N SER A 282 -7.82 8.24 -23.66
CA SER A 282 -8.34 7.14 -24.47
C SER A 282 -9.47 6.32 -23.81
N ALA A 283 -9.77 6.51 -22.51
CA ALA A 283 -10.79 5.72 -21.81
C ALA A 283 -12.20 6.35 -21.79
N ALA A 284 -12.36 7.60 -22.22
CA ALA A 284 -13.65 8.31 -22.13
C ALA A 284 -14.62 8.07 -23.31
N LYS A 285 -14.31 7.14 -24.23
CA LYS A 285 -15.13 6.89 -25.43
C LYS A 285 -15.90 5.57 -25.45
N ALA A 286 -16.00 4.86 -24.32
CA ALA A 286 -16.67 3.56 -24.24
C ALA A 286 -17.91 3.51 -23.31
N LEU A 287 -18.44 4.65 -22.86
CA LEU A 287 -19.63 4.71 -21.98
C LEU A 287 -20.71 5.69 -22.47
N ALA A 288 -20.67 6.04 -23.75
CA ALA A 288 -21.78 6.70 -24.44
C ALA A 288 -22.09 5.93 -25.73
N GLY A 289 -22.81 4.82 -25.56
CA GLY A 289 -23.33 3.95 -26.61
C GLY A 289 -24.32 2.98 -25.98
#